data_AF-A0A316JLF2-F1
#
_entry.id   AF-A0A316JLF2-F1
#
_cell.length_a   1.000
_cell.length_b   1.000
_cell.length_c   1.000
_cell.angle_alpha   90.00
_cell.angle_beta   90.00
_cell.angle_gamma   90.00
#
_symmetry.space_group_name_H-M   'P 1'
#
loop_
_entity.id
_entity.type
_entity.pdbx_description
1 polymer ?
#
loop_
_entity_poly.entity_id
_entity_poly.type
_entity_poly.pdbx_seq_one_letter_code
_entity_poly.pdbx_strand_id
1 'polypeptide(L)'
;MAIRRHRLPRFWLVLTLGLVASGVGAAYWWEKQLPTRLDQAAKAGRLDDCLLFGEQLSALRWLGGQAPLELSRCRRLKAEQLWLAQQPAQALQLQRLLVNSGNSTPEDQQRLLTWQQQLETEALSLYRRGQLDRALAVLKSLNADQNPQGTALGDQLREDWSRNRFQKERAARLIPQERWWEALDALNRIEHPWWKQHTQALRQEVEGGIEGLRKRDHGEHDSHGGLGSNVPEAQLSRLVSQKLSQGLDDWQAFSQACAELGGQVIEDGPETACRR
;
A
#
# COMPACT_ATOMS: atom_id res chain seq x y z
N MET A 1 -67.95 -30.74 57.68
CA MET A 1 -66.77 -30.02 57.14
C MET A 1 -67.04 -29.72 55.67
N ALA A 2 -67.35 -28.47 55.32
CA ALA A 2 -67.66 -28.07 53.95
C ALA A 2 -66.36 -27.78 53.18
N ILE A 3 -66.02 -28.62 52.21
CA ILE A 3 -64.89 -28.40 51.29
C ILE A 3 -65.26 -27.20 50.39
N ARG A 4 -64.74 -26.02 50.73
CA ARG A 4 -64.77 -24.83 49.87
C ARG A 4 -64.03 -25.14 48.57
N ARG A 5 -64.76 -25.40 47.50
CA ARG A 5 -64.19 -25.53 46.14
C ARG A 5 -63.64 -24.17 45.71
N HIS A 6 -62.31 -24.01 45.75
CA HIS A 6 -61.62 -22.84 45.23
C HIS A 6 -61.81 -22.74 43.70
N ARG A 7 -62.60 -21.75 43.25
CA ARG A 7 -62.76 -21.40 41.81
C ARG A 7 -61.64 -20.48 41.28
N LEU A 8 -60.80 -19.96 42.18
CA LEU A 8 -59.66 -19.08 41.88
C LEU A 8 -58.60 -19.67 40.92
N PRO A 9 -58.23 -20.98 40.96
CA PRO A 9 -57.18 -21.51 40.09
C PRO A 9 -57.61 -21.59 38.61
N ARG A 10 -58.90 -21.86 38.36
CA ARG A 10 -59.44 -21.97 37.00
C ARG A 10 -59.54 -20.61 36.32
N PHE A 11 -59.93 -19.57 37.06
CA PHE A 11 -60.01 -18.21 36.54
C PHE A 11 -58.62 -17.68 36.16
N TRP A 12 -57.63 -17.87 37.03
CA TRP A 12 -56.24 -17.50 36.74
C TRP A 12 -55.66 -18.27 35.55
N LEU A 13 -55.93 -19.57 35.45
CA LEU A 13 -55.53 -20.37 34.30
C LEU A 13 -56.15 -19.88 32.99
N VAL A 14 -57.44 -19.56 32.96
CA VAL A 14 -58.11 -19.04 31.76
C VAL A 14 -57.59 -17.65 31.40
N LEU A 15 -57.31 -16.80 32.41
CA LEU A 15 -56.76 -15.47 32.18
C LEU A 15 -55.35 -15.53 31.58
N THR A 16 -54.47 -16.40 32.12
CA THR A 16 -53.09 -16.54 31.60
C THR A 16 -53.06 -17.23 30.25
N LEU A 17 -53.84 -18.29 30.02
CA LEU A 17 -53.98 -18.91 28.70
C LEU A 17 -54.58 -17.96 27.68
N GLY A 18 -55.60 -17.18 28.07
CA GLY A 18 -56.22 -16.18 27.20
C GLY A 18 -55.24 -15.06 26.81
N LEU A 19 -54.41 -14.61 27.75
CA LEU A 19 -53.39 -13.58 27.50
C LEU A 19 -52.27 -14.10 26.60
N VAL A 20 -51.79 -15.33 26.84
CA VAL A 20 -50.80 -15.98 25.96
C VAL A 20 -51.38 -16.21 24.56
N ALA A 21 -52.60 -16.73 24.45
CA ALA A 21 -53.25 -16.95 23.16
C ALA A 21 -53.49 -15.64 22.40
N SER A 22 -53.86 -14.57 23.10
CA SER A 22 -54.03 -13.23 22.50
C SER A 22 -52.69 -12.67 22.03
N GLY A 23 -51.62 -12.83 22.81
CA GLY A 23 -50.27 -12.43 22.41
C GLY A 23 -49.76 -13.19 21.18
N VAL A 24 -49.95 -14.51 21.15
CA VAL A 24 -49.59 -15.35 19.99
C VAL A 24 -50.43 -14.99 18.77
N GLY A 25 -51.74 -14.75 18.94
CA GLY A 25 -52.63 -14.33 17.86
C GLY A 25 -52.26 -12.97 17.27
N ALA A 26 -51.90 -11.99 18.11
CA ALA A 26 -51.45 -10.68 17.68
C ALA A 26 -50.11 -10.74 16.93
N ALA A 27 -49.17 -11.54 17.42
CA ALA A 27 -47.88 -11.77 16.75
C ALA A 27 -48.08 -12.42 15.37
N TYR A 28 -48.92 -13.46 15.28
CA TYR A 28 -49.22 -14.14 14.02
C TYR A 28 -49.94 -13.24 13.01
N TRP A 29 -50.88 -12.40 13.48
CA TRP A 29 -51.55 -11.43 12.62
C TRP A 29 -50.58 -10.37 12.07
N TRP A 30 -49.69 -9.88 12.93
CA TRP A 30 -48.65 -8.91 12.54
C TRP A 30 -47.68 -9.52 11.51
N GLU A 31 -47.23 -10.76 11.73
CA GLU A 31 -46.38 -11.52 10.82
C GLU A 31 -47.01 -11.65 9.42
N LYS A 32 -48.31 -11.99 9.36
CA LYS A 32 -49.03 -12.15 8.09
C LYS A 32 -49.13 -10.84 7.29
N GLN A 33 -49.03 -9.69 7.95
CA GLN A 33 -49.09 -8.38 7.30
C GLN A 33 -47.73 -7.95 6.69
N LEU A 34 -46.61 -8.39 7.25
CA LEU A 34 -45.26 -7.96 6.85
C LEU A 34 -44.94 -8.18 5.36
N PRO A 35 -45.25 -9.34 4.74
CA PRO A 35 -44.99 -9.55 3.31
C PRO A 35 -45.70 -8.53 2.42
N THR A 36 -46.95 -8.18 2.75
CA THR A 36 -47.72 -7.21 1.98
C THR A 36 -47.16 -5.79 2.12
N ARG A 37 -46.68 -5.42 3.31
CA ARG A 37 -46.03 -4.12 3.54
C ARG A 37 -44.69 -4.02 2.82
N LEU A 38 -43.92 -5.10 2.80
CA LEU A 38 -42.68 -5.20 2.05
C LEU A 38 -42.92 -4.99 0.55
N ASP A 39 -43.86 -5.73 -0.03
CA ASP A 39 -44.22 -5.62 -1.46
C ASP A 39 -44.72 -4.20 -1.81
N GLN A 40 -45.55 -3.60 -0.96
CA GLN A 40 -45.99 -2.22 -1.12
C GLN A 40 -44.84 -1.21 -1.04
N ALA A 41 -43.91 -1.38 -0.10
CA ALA A 41 -42.75 -0.51 0.04
C ALA A 41 -41.81 -0.64 -1.18
N ALA A 42 -41.57 -1.87 -1.65
CA ALA A 42 -40.79 -2.16 -2.85
C ALA A 42 -41.42 -1.51 -4.10
N LYS A 43 -42.74 -1.67 -4.30
CA LYS A 43 -43.48 -1.06 -5.41
C LYS A 43 -43.51 0.47 -5.34
N ALA A 44 -43.59 1.04 -4.13
CA ALA A 44 -43.57 2.47 -3.92
C ALA A 44 -42.15 3.09 -3.98
N GLY A 45 -41.10 2.29 -4.19
CA GLY A 45 -39.71 2.79 -4.18
C GLY A 45 -39.23 3.29 -2.82
N ARG A 46 -39.95 2.95 -1.73
CA ARG A 46 -39.55 3.29 -0.36
C ARG A 46 -38.51 2.30 0.13
N LEU A 47 -37.28 2.47 -0.35
CA LEU A 47 -36.19 1.51 -0.15
C LEU A 47 -35.87 1.29 1.33
N ASP A 48 -35.87 2.34 2.15
CA ASP A 48 -35.58 2.24 3.58
C ASP A 48 -36.66 1.42 4.33
N ASP A 49 -37.94 1.69 4.04
CA ASP A 49 -39.06 0.90 4.56
C ASP A 49 -38.99 -0.56 4.08
N CYS A 50 -38.62 -0.77 2.81
CA CYS A 50 -38.48 -2.11 2.25
C CYS A 50 -37.37 -2.91 2.95
N LEU A 51 -36.23 -2.28 3.22
CA LEU A 51 -35.14 -2.91 3.99
C LEU A 51 -35.58 -3.22 5.42
N LEU A 52 -36.23 -2.28 6.10
CA LEU A 52 -36.73 -2.46 7.45
C LEU A 52 -37.69 -3.67 7.56
N PHE A 53 -38.73 -3.71 6.73
CA PHE A 53 -39.70 -4.81 6.76
C PHE A 53 -39.08 -6.14 6.33
N GLY A 54 -38.16 -6.11 5.37
CA GLY A 54 -37.48 -7.32 4.90
C GLY A 54 -36.51 -7.88 5.93
N GLU A 55 -35.81 -7.03 6.68
CA GLU A 55 -34.95 -7.44 7.79
C GLU A 55 -35.75 -8.05 8.93
N GLN A 56 -36.88 -7.43 9.31
CA GLN A 56 -37.82 -7.99 10.29
C GLN A 56 -38.31 -9.38 9.87
N LEU A 57 -38.67 -9.54 8.60
CA LEU A 57 -39.11 -10.83 8.08
C LEU A 57 -37.96 -11.86 8.01
N SER A 58 -36.74 -11.42 7.72
CA SER A 58 -35.55 -12.29 7.74
C SER A 58 -35.15 -12.75 9.15
N ALA A 59 -35.43 -11.94 10.19
CA ALA A 59 -35.23 -12.35 11.58
C ALA A 59 -36.20 -13.47 11.99
N LEU A 60 -37.37 -13.52 11.36
CA LEU A 60 -38.39 -14.56 11.55
C LEU A 60 -38.11 -15.83 10.72
N ARG A 61 -37.00 -15.89 9.98
CA ARG A 61 -36.67 -16.99 9.06
C ARG A 61 -36.54 -18.37 9.73
N TRP A 62 -36.25 -18.42 11.02
CA TRP A 62 -36.22 -19.68 11.79
C TRP A 62 -37.56 -20.42 11.81
N LEU A 63 -38.66 -19.75 11.44
CA LEU A 63 -40.00 -20.30 11.30
C LEU A 63 -40.27 -20.94 9.92
N GLY A 64 -39.25 -21.09 9.07
CA GLY A 64 -39.33 -21.89 7.83
C GLY A 64 -39.61 -21.10 6.53
N GLY A 65 -39.56 -19.77 6.54
CA GLY A 65 -39.72 -18.94 5.34
C GLY A 65 -38.43 -18.79 4.52
N GLN A 66 -38.53 -18.69 3.20
CA GLN A 66 -37.40 -18.26 2.35
C GLN A 66 -37.18 -16.74 2.47
N ALA A 67 -35.95 -16.27 2.27
CA ALA A 67 -35.67 -14.84 2.21
C ALA A 67 -36.42 -14.22 1.00
N PRO A 68 -37.15 -13.10 1.16
CA PRO A 68 -37.93 -12.54 0.06
C PRO A 68 -37.06 -12.08 -1.11
N LEU A 69 -37.49 -12.40 -2.33
CA LEU A 69 -36.87 -11.85 -3.56
C LEU A 69 -36.91 -10.32 -3.56
N GLU A 70 -38.01 -9.72 -3.08
CA GLU A 70 -38.16 -8.26 -2.99
C GLU A 70 -37.12 -7.60 -2.08
N LEU A 71 -36.72 -8.25 -0.99
CA LEU A 71 -35.66 -7.75 -0.12
C LEU A 71 -34.32 -7.65 -0.87
N SER A 72 -34.03 -8.64 -1.71
CA SER A 72 -32.79 -8.67 -2.51
C SER A 72 -32.79 -7.54 -3.54
N ARG A 73 -33.94 -7.30 -4.19
CA ARG A 73 -34.14 -6.16 -5.09
C ARG A 73 -33.95 -4.82 -4.38
N CYS A 74 -34.54 -4.64 -3.21
CA CYS A 74 -34.40 -3.42 -2.42
C CYS A 74 -32.95 -3.17 -1.99
N ARG A 75 -32.21 -4.22 -1.58
CA ARG A 75 -30.78 -4.12 -1.29
C ARG A 75 -29.97 -3.65 -2.49
N ARG A 76 -30.20 -4.20 -3.68
CA ARG A 76 -29.52 -3.76 -4.93
C ARG A 76 -29.74 -2.28 -5.19
N LEU A 77 -31.01 -1.86 -5.21
CA LEU A 77 -31.38 -0.47 -5.53
C LEU A 77 -30.82 0.50 -4.50
N LYS A 78 -30.90 0.17 -3.20
CA LYS A 78 -30.36 1.03 -2.15
C LYS A 78 -28.83 1.07 -2.16
N ALA A 79 -28.17 -0.06 -2.38
CA ALA A 79 -26.71 -0.11 -2.50
C ALA A 79 -26.23 0.78 -3.66
N GLU A 80 -26.92 0.73 -4.81
CA GLU A 80 -26.61 1.57 -5.96
C GLU A 80 -26.87 3.05 -5.70
N GLN A 81 -27.98 3.39 -5.03
CA GLN A 81 -28.26 4.76 -4.59
C GLN A 81 -27.15 5.31 -3.67
N LEU A 82 -26.73 4.52 -2.68
CA LEU A 82 -25.66 4.88 -1.75
C LEU A 82 -24.32 5.02 -2.45
N TRP A 83 -24.04 4.17 -3.43
CA TRP A 83 -22.83 4.27 -4.25
C TRP A 83 -22.78 5.59 -5.02
N LEU A 84 -23.87 5.94 -5.72
CA LEU A 84 -23.99 7.21 -6.44
C LEU A 84 -23.96 8.43 -5.51
N ALA A 85 -24.45 8.27 -4.27
CA ALA A 85 -24.41 9.30 -3.24
C ALA A 85 -23.04 9.45 -2.54
N GLN A 86 -21.97 8.80 -3.05
CA GLN A 86 -20.62 8.84 -2.47
C GLN A 86 -20.58 8.30 -1.02
N GLN A 87 -21.40 7.28 -0.73
CA GLN A 87 -21.43 6.58 0.56
C GLN A 87 -20.97 5.12 0.40
N PRO A 88 -19.71 4.89 -0.01
CA PRO A 88 -19.22 3.56 -0.42
C PRO A 88 -19.27 2.52 0.68
N ALA A 89 -19.03 2.90 1.94
CA ALA A 89 -19.05 1.97 3.07
C ALA A 89 -20.44 1.32 3.25
N GLN A 90 -21.50 2.13 3.20
CA GLN A 90 -22.87 1.66 3.37
C GLN A 90 -23.34 0.88 2.14
N ALA A 91 -22.98 1.34 0.93
CA ALA A 91 -23.25 0.63 -0.31
C ALA A 91 -22.65 -0.79 -0.32
N LEU A 92 -21.37 -0.90 0.05
CA LEU A 92 -20.67 -2.18 0.15
C LEU A 92 -21.24 -3.09 1.23
N GLN A 93 -21.65 -2.53 2.38
CA GLN A 93 -22.30 -3.32 3.42
C GLN A 93 -23.58 -3.99 2.90
N LEU A 94 -24.45 -3.23 2.22
CA LEU A 94 -25.67 -3.78 1.62
C LEU A 94 -25.36 -4.82 0.53
N GLN A 95 -24.35 -4.55 -0.30
CA GLN A 95 -23.95 -5.48 -1.36
C GLN A 95 -23.38 -6.79 -0.79
N ARG A 96 -22.60 -6.74 0.30
CA ARG A 96 -22.12 -7.94 1.02
C ARG A 96 -23.28 -8.73 1.62
N LEU A 97 -24.23 -8.05 2.28
CA LEU A 97 -25.43 -8.69 2.82
C LEU A 97 -26.26 -9.37 1.72
N LEU A 98 -26.37 -8.74 0.55
CA LEU A 98 -27.03 -9.31 -0.62
C LEU A 98 -26.32 -10.58 -1.11
N VAL A 99 -25.00 -10.52 -1.33
CA VAL A 99 -24.19 -11.67 -1.78
C VAL A 99 -24.34 -12.87 -0.83
N ASN A 100 -24.39 -12.60 0.49
CA ASN A 100 -24.53 -13.61 1.53
C ASN A 100 -25.98 -14.08 1.78
N SER A 101 -26.99 -13.49 1.11
CA SER A 101 -28.40 -13.74 1.44
C SER A 101 -28.99 -15.01 0.80
N GLY A 102 -28.26 -15.69 -0.09
CA GLY A 102 -28.72 -16.86 -0.83
C GLY A 102 -29.54 -16.55 -2.09
N ASN A 103 -29.99 -15.30 -2.27
CA ASN A 103 -30.73 -14.82 -3.44
C ASN A 103 -29.89 -13.89 -4.34
N SER A 104 -28.56 -13.97 -4.22
CA SER A 104 -27.64 -13.17 -5.02
C SER A 104 -27.51 -13.73 -6.43
N THR A 105 -27.25 -12.84 -7.39
CA THR A 105 -26.92 -13.23 -8.76
C THR A 105 -25.41 -13.11 -9.02
N PRO A 106 -24.87 -13.71 -10.10
CA PRO A 106 -23.48 -13.49 -10.50
C PRO A 106 -23.14 -12.01 -10.70
N GLU A 107 -24.09 -11.20 -11.19
CA GLU A 107 -23.92 -9.75 -11.34
C GLU A 107 -23.76 -9.05 -9.98
N ASP A 108 -24.43 -9.52 -8.93
CA ASP A 108 -24.28 -8.97 -7.58
C ASP A 108 -22.87 -9.20 -7.04
N GLN A 109 -22.30 -10.38 -7.30
CA GLN A 109 -20.92 -10.70 -6.92
C GLN A 109 -19.92 -9.88 -7.71
N GLN A 110 -20.10 -9.79 -9.03
CA GLN A 110 -19.23 -8.99 -9.89
C GLN A 110 -19.27 -7.51 -9.53
N ARG A 111 -20.44 -6.97 -9.20
CA ARG A 111 -20.62 -5.59 -8.74
C ARG A 111 -19.84 -5.35 -7.44
N LEU A 112 -19.93 -6.26 -6.48
CA LEU A 112 -19.18 -6.16 -5.22
C LEU A 112 -17.67 -6.09 -5.47
N LEU A 113 -17.14 -7.00 -6.29
CA LEU A 113 -15.72 -7.03 -6.64
C LEU A 113 -15.29 -5.75 -7.37
N THR A 114 -16.09 -5.30 -8.33
CA THR A 114 -15.81 -4.09 -9.11
C THR A 114 -15.72 -2.85 -8.21
N TRP A 115 -16.69 -2.68 -7.30
CA TRP A 115 -16.68 -1.56 -6.35
C TRP A 115 -15.51 -1.62 -5.39
N GLN A 116 -15.14 -2.81 -4.91
CA GLN A 116 -13.95 -2.97 -4.07
C GLN A 116 -12.68 -2.57 -4.82
N GLN A 117 -12.50 -3.06 -6.05
CA GLN A 117 -11.34 -2.75 -6.88
C GLN A 117 -11.25 -1.26 -7.24
N GLN A 118 -12.39 -0.59 -7.47
CA GLN A 118 -12.43 0.86 -7.73
C GLN A 118 -11.87 1.65 -6.54
N LEU A 119 -12.29 1.34 -5.33
CA LEU A 119 -11.82 2.02 -4.12
C LEU A 119 -10.36 1.69 -3.80
N GLU A 120 -9.92 0.44 -4.02
CA GLU A 120 -8.52 0.06 -3.86
C GLU A 120 -7.63 0.83 -4.85
N THR A 121 -8.04 0.90 -6.13
CA THR A 121 -7.32 1.65 -7.17
C THR A 121 -7.25 3.14 -6.85
N GLU A 122 -8.34 3.71 -6.33
CA GLU A 122 -8.38 5.11 -5.89
C GLU A 122 -7.41 5.34 -4.72
N ALA A 123 -7.43 4.48 -3.71
CA ALA A 123 -6.52 4.55 -2.56
C ALA A 123 -5.06 4.49 -3.01
N LEU A 124 -4.68 3.53 -3.87
CA LEU A 124 -3.33 3.42 -4.40
C LEU A 124 -2.93 4.61 -5.27
N SER A 125 -3.88 5.23 -5.98
CA SER A 125 -3.65 6.48 -6.73
C SER A 125 -3.39 7.67 -5.81
N LEU A 126 -4.18 7.82 -4.73
CA LEU A 126 -3.95 8.83 -3.69
C LEU A 126 -2.60 8.62 -3.00
N TYR A 127 -2.27 7.39 -2.64
CA TYR A 127 -1.00 7.02 -2.01
C TYR A 127 0.20 7.42 -2.87
N ARG A 128 0.22 7.03 -4.16
CA ARG A 128 1.29 7.39 -5.10
C ARG A 128 1.53 8.90 -5.22
N ARG A 129 0.48 9.70 -5.02
CA ARG A 129 0.54 11.18 -5.02
C ARG A 129 0.94 11.79 -3.67
N GLY A 130 1.30 10.97 -2.70
CA GLY A 130 1.69 11.39 -1.35
C GLY A 130 0.53 11.71 -0.42
N GLN A 131 -0.70 11.30 -0.76
CA GLN A 131 -1.90 11.59 0.04
C GLN A 131 -2.27 10.38 0.91
N LEU A 132 -1.37 9.97 1.81
CA LEU A 132 -1.55 8.80 2.67
C LEU A 132 -2.87 8.84 3.45
N ASP A 133 -3.16 9.94 4.14
CA ASP A 133 -4.36 10.04 4.98
C ASP A 133 -5.65 9.87 4.18
N ARG A 134 -5.70 10.42 2.96
CA ARG A 134 -6.84 10.26 2.06
C ARG A 134 -6.95 8.83 1.53
N ALA A 135 -5.83 8.19 1.20
CA ALA A 135 -5.82 6.79 0.80
C ALA A 135 -6.37 5.89 1.92
N LEU A 136 -5.92 6.10 3.17
CA LEU A 136 -6.41 5.35 4.33
C LEU A 136 -7.91 5.58 4.60
N ALA A 137 -8.40 6.80 4.41
CA ALA A 137 -9.83 7.10 4.53
C ALA A 137 -10.67 6.30 3.52
N VAL A 138 -10.20 6.15 2.28
CA VAL A 138 -10.84 5.30 1.27
C VAL A 138 -10.79 3.82 1.69
N LEU A 139 -9.63 3.31 2.11
CA LEU A 139 -9.49 1.92 2.56
C LEU A 139 -10.35 1.58 3.77
N LYS A 140 -10.64 2.54 4.64
CA LYS A 140 -11.54 2.36 5.77
C LYS A 140 -12.96 1.99 5.33
N SER A 141 -13.43 2.51 4.19
CA SER A 141 -14.72 2.12 3.62
C SER A 141 -14.77 0.65 3.18
N LEU A 142 -13.61 0.06 2.91
CA LEU A 142 -13.45 -1.36 2.59
C LEU A 142 -13.28 -2.24 3.85
N ASN A 143 -13.05 -1.65 5.02
CA ASN A 143 -12.46 -2.29 6.20
C ASN A 143 -11.06 -2.88 5.91
N ALA A 144 -10.29 -2.20 5.06
CA ALA A 144 -8.93 -2.59 4.65
C ALA A 144 -7.87 -1.60 5.14
N ASP A 145 -8.22 -0.67 6.05
CA ASP A 145 -7.31 0.33 6.59
C ASP A 145 -6.40 -0.21 7.70
N GLN A 146 -6.86 -1.18 8.48
CA GLN A 146 -6.07 -1.81 9.54
C GLN A 146 -6.65 -3.18 9.93
N ASN A 147 -5.80 -4.09 10.39
CA ASN A 147 -6.26 -5.29 11.08
C ASN A 147 -5.31 -5.68 12.24
N PRO A 148 -5.75 -6.53 13.20
CA PRO A 148 -4.90 -6.92 14.33
C PRO A 148 -3.64 -7.70 13.94
N GLN A 149 -3.60 -8.28 12.73
CA GLN A 149 -2.46 -9.04 12.22
C GLN A 149 -1.45 -8.14 11.48
N GLY A 150 -1.75 -6.86 11.26
CA GLY A 150 -0.93 -5.94 10.47
C GLY A 150 -0.86 -6.27 8.98
N THR A 151 -1.75 -7.11 8.46
CA THR A 151 -1.72 -7.57 7.06
C THR A 151 -2.64 -6.78 6.13
N ALA A 152 -3.41 -5.83 6.66
CA ALA A 152 -4.30 -5.01 5.87
C ALA A 152 -3.50 -4.08 4.94
N LEU A 153 -4.07 -3.75 3.79
CA LEU A 153 -3.41 -2.86 2.82
C LEU A 153 -3.04 -1.51 3.46
N GLY A 154 -3.92 -0.94 4.29
CA GLY A 154 -3.62 0.32 4.99
C GLY A 154 -2.44 0.23 5.95
N ASP A 155 -2.22 -0.91 6.61
CA ASP A 155 -1.05 -1.13 7.46
C ASP A 155 0.23 -1.16 6.63
N GLN A 156 0.21 -1.87 5.49
CA GLN A 156 1.33 -1.92 4.55
C GLN A 156 1.69 -0.53 4.02
N LEU A 157 0.68 0.29 3.67
CA LEU A 157 0.91 1.67 3.21
C LEU A 157 1.54 2.54 4.30
N ARG A 158 1.10 2.42 5.56
CA ARG A 158 1.70 3.16 6.69
C ARG A 158 3.14 2.75 6.94
N GLU A 159 3.42 1.45 6.86
CA GLU A 159 4.76 0.91 7.05
C GLU A 159 5.71 1.42 5.96
N ASP A 160 5.33 1.27 4.68
CA ASP A 160 6.13 1.76 3.56
C ASP A 160 6.36 3.27 3.66
N TRP A 161 5.31 4.05 3.95
CA TRP A 161 5.43 5.50 4.15
C TRP A 161 6.42 5.85 5.27
N SER A 162 6.32 5.15 6.40
CA SER A 162 7.20 5.37 7.56
C SER A 162 8.65 4.99 7.25
N ARG A 163 8.87 3.90 6.50
CA ARG A 163 10.20 3.49 6.01
C ARG A 163 10.83 4.57 5.13
N ASN A 164 10.07 5.09 4.15
CA ASN A 164 10.58 6.15 3.27
C ASN A 164 10.88 7.45 4.05
N ARG A 165 10.00 7.84 4.98
CA ARG A 165 10.25 8.99 5.88
C ARG A 165 11.55 8.82 6.68
N PHE A 166 11.75 7.64 7.27
CA PHE A 166 12.95 7.35 8.04
C PHE A 166 14.23 7.46 7.20
N GLN A 167 14.23 6.96 5.95
CA GLN A 167 15.38 7.08 5.08
C GLN A 167 15.71 8.54 4.74
N LYS A 168 14.70 9.37 4.47
CA LYS A 168 14.90 10.82 4.31
C LYS A 168 15.54 11.43 5.55
N GLU A 169 14.99 11.15 6.74
CA GLU A 169 15.52 11.71 7.99
C GLU A 169 16.95 11.26 8.26
N ARG A 170 17.28 10.00 7.96
CA ARG A 170 18.64 9.47 8.04
C ARG A 170 19.59 10.23 7.11
N ALA A 171 19.23 10.39 5.84
CA ALA A 171 20.04 11.15 4.88
C ALA A 171 20.27 12.60 5.35
N ALA A 172 19.22 13.27 5.80
CA ALA A 172 19.29 14.65 6.30
C ALA A 172 20.21 14.81 7.53
N ARG A 173 20.37 13.77 8.36
CA ARG A 173 21.33 13.79 9.49
C ARG A 173 22.76 13.50 9.07
N LEU A 174 22.97 12.73 8.00
CA LEU A 174 24.28 12.31 7.50
C LEU A 174 24.96 13.39 6.67
N ILE A 175 24.17 14.20 5.94
CA ILE A 175 24.65 15.29 5.08
C ILE A 175 25.53 16.30 5.84
N PRO A 176 25.13 16.86 7.00
CA PRO A 176 25.97 17.81 7.75
C PRO A 176 27.24 17.19 8.34
N GLN A 177 27.32 15.86 8.41
CA GLN A 177 28.51 15.13 8.88
C GLN A 177 29.44 14.77 7.73
N GLU A 178 29.15 15.22 6.50
CA GLU A 178 29.87 14.88 5.28
C GLU A 178 29.95 13.36 5.01
N ARG A 179 29.00 12.59 5.55
CA ARG A 179 28.91 11.13 5.35
C ARG A 179 28.18 10.82 4.05
N TRP A 180 28.73 11.31 2.94
CA TRP A 180 28.03 11.40 1.66
C TRP A 180 27.57 10.06 1.10
N TRP A 181 28.44 9.05 1.11
CA TRP A 181 28.11 7.71 0.59
C TRP A 181 26.97 7.04 1.36
N GLU A 182 26.92 7.23 2.68
CA GLU A 182 25.83 6.69 3.50
C GLU A 182 24.54 7.47 3.35
N ALA A 183 24.62 8.79 3.17
CA ALA A 183 23.47 9.61 2.83
C ALA A 183 22.89 9.17 1.48
N LEU A 184 23.74 8.88 0.49
CA LEU A 184 23.32 8.37 -0.81
C LEU A 184 22.67 6.98 -0.70
N ASP A 185 23.23 6.04 0.09
CA ASP A 185 22.59 4.74 0.37
C ASP A 185 21.19 4.92 0.96
N ALA A 186 21.03 5.79 1.96
CA ALA A 186 19.73 6.07 2.54
C ALA A 186 18.75 6.62 1.48
N LEU A 187 19.17 7.57 0.66
CA LEU A 187 18.35 8.13 -0.43
C LEU A 187 18.03 7.11 -1.54
N ASN A 188 18.90 6.13 -1.79
CA ASN A 188 18.67 5.07 -2.77
C ASN A 188 17.64 4.05 -2.30
N ARG A 189 17.45 3.89 -0.98
CA ARG A 189 16.42 3.01 -0.39
C ARG A 189 15.02 3.62 -0.36
N ILE A 190 14.88 4.89 -0.75
CA ILE A 190 13.59 5.54 -0.92
C ILE A 190 13.00 5.05 -2.24
N GLU A 191 11.91 4.28 -2.18
CA GLU A 191 11.28 3.71 -3.37
C GLU A 191 10.06 4.48 -3.85
N HIS A 192 9.34 5.10 -2.92
CA HIS A 192 8.06 5.71 -3.21
C HIS A 192 8.19 6.94 -4.14
N PRO A 193 7.43 7.05 -5.24
CA PRO A 193 7.60 8.11 -6.24
C PRO A 193 7.53 9.53 -5.68
N TRP A 194 6.52 9.81 -4.83
CA TRP A 194 6.40 11.10 -4.17
C TRP A 194 7.62 11.41 -3.30
N TRP A 195 8.14 10.42 -2.55
CA TRP A 195 9.31 10.64 -1.69
C TRP A 195 10.56 10.89 -2.53
N LYS A 196 10.79 10.12 -3.62
CA LYS A 196 11.90 10.36 -4.56
C LYS A 196 11.93 11.81 -5.04
N GLN A 197 10.77 12.33 -5.47
CA GLN A 197 10.65 13.73 -5.88
C GLN A 197 10.95 14.71 -4.74
N HIS A 198 10.42 14.46 -3.53
CA HIS A 198 10.57 15.35 -2.38
C HIS A 198 11.94 15.28 -1.70
N THR A 199 12.78 14.31 -2.06
CA THR A 199 14.17 14.21 -1.60
C THR A 199 15.20 14.57 -2.67
N GLN A 200 14.76 15.07 -3.83
CA GLN A 200 15.66 15.37 -4.94
C GLN A 200 16.72 16.42 -4.58
N ALA A 201 16.36 17.44 -3.79
CA ALA A 201 17.31 18.45 -3.33
C ALA A 201 18.43 17.85 -2.46
N LEU A 202 18.07 16.95 -1.54
CA LEU A 202 19.05 16.23 -0.71
C LEU A 202 19.97 15.35 -1.57
N ARG A 203 19.42 14.73 -2.61
CA ARG A 203 20.20 13.92 -3.56
C ARG A 203 21.23 14.77 -4.30
N GLN A 204 20.82 15.93 -4.82
CA GLN A 204 21.72 16.86 -5.51
C GLN A 204 22.85 17.37 -4.60
N GLU A 205 22.52 17.67 -3.34
CA GLU A 205 23.50 18.08 -2.34
C GLU A 205 24.53 16.98 -2.06
N VAL A 206 24.08 15.74 -1.86
CA VAL A 206 24.95 14.58 -1.63
C VAL A 206 25.84 14.29 -2.84
N GLU A 207 25.27 14.29 -4.04
CA GLU A 207 26.02 14.07 -5.29
C GLU A 207 27.08 15.16 -5.50
N GLY A 208 26.75 16.42 -5.19
CA GLY A 208 27.71 17.53 -5.20
C GLY A 208 28.84 17.36 -4.18
N GLY A 209 28.51 16.90 -2.96
CA GLY A 209 29.50 16.60 -1.92
C GLY A 209 30.48 15.48 -2.31
N ILE A 210 29.98 14.41 -2.93
CA ILE A 210 30.79 13.30 -3.46
C ILE A 210 31.73 13.80 -4.56
N GLU A 211 31.21 14.59 -5.51
CA GLU A 211 32.04 15.15 -6.58
C GLU A 211 33.12 16.09 -6.04
N GLY A 212 32.79 16.88 -5.01
CA GLY A 212 33.76 17.71 -4.29
C GLY A 212 34.89 16.90 -3.66
N LEU A 213 34.59 15.75 -3.04
CA LEU A 213 35.61 14.83 -2.52
C LEU A 213 36.49 14.28 -3.63
N ARG A 214 35.91 13.78 -4.72
CA ARG A 214 36.69 13.22 -5.84
C ARG A 214 37.66 14.24 -6.41
N LYS A 215 37.26 15.50 -6.55
CA LYS A 215 38.14 16.57 -7.02
C LYS A 215 39.29 16.87 -6.07
N ARG A 216 39.08 16.74 -4.75
CA ARG A 216 40.16 16.88 -3.75
C ARG A 216 41.11 15.69 -3.82
N ASP A 217 40.60 14.47 -3.86
CA ASP A 217 41.42 13.25 -3.97
C ASP A 217 42.25 13.25 -5.25
N HIS A 218 41.67 13.69 -6.39
CA HIS A 218 42.42 13.84 -7.65
C HIS A 218 43.49 14.94 -7.58
N GLY A 219 43.26 16.03 -6.84
CA GLY A 219 44.26 17.08 -6.62
C GLY A 219 45.36 16.70 -5.64
N GLU A 220 45.09 15.80 -4.68
CA GLU A 220 46.08 15.29 -3.73
C GLU A 220 46.88 14.10 -4.29
N HIS A 221 46.30 13.30 -5.20
CA HIS A 221 47.03 12.23 -5.90
C HIS A 221 48.11 12.73 -6.87
N ASP A 222 48.04 13.99 -7.32
CA ASP A 222 49.16 14.63 -8.04
C ASP A 222 50.36 14.94 -7.12
N SER A 223 50.27 14.66 -5.82
CA SER A 223 51.29 15.01 -4.81
C SER A 223 51.80 13.87 -3.93
N HIS A 224 51.53 12.60 -4.28
CA HIS A 224 52.16 11.45 -3.62
C HIS A 224 53.23 10.80 -4.50
N GLY A 225 54.50 11.20 -4.27
CA GLY A 225 55.61 10.30 -3.95
C GLY A 225 55.99 9.09 -4.84
N GLY A 226 55.37 8.86 -6.00
CA GLY A 226 55.83 7.88 -6.98
C GLY A 226 56.99 8.47 -7.79
N LEU A 227 58.03 7.68 -8.08
CA LEU A 227 59.26 8.11 -8.76
C LEU A 227 58.96 9.07 -9.91
N GLY A 228 59.11 10.38 -9.66
CA GLY A 228 58.90 11.39 -10.70
C GLY A 228 59.83 11.09 -11.87
N SER A 229 59.25 10.65 -12.99
CA SER A 229 59.99 10.55 -14.25
C SER A 229 60.35 11.98 -14.65
N ASN A 230 61.63 12.33 -14.57
CA ASN A 230 62.15 13.60 -15.08
C ASN A 230 62.32 13.59 -16.61
N VAL A 231 61.93 12.48 -17.26
CA VAL A 231 61.87 12.33 -18.71
C VAL A 231 60.49 12.79 -19.20
N PRO A 232 60.40 13.62 -20.26
CA PRO A 232 59.11 14.08 -20.79
C PRO A 232 58.21 12.91 -21.18
N GLU A 233 57.10 12.74 -20.47
CA GLU A 233 56.18 11.61 -20.59
C GLU A 233 55.69 11.40 -22.04
N ALA A 234 55.30 12.48 -22.71
CA ALA A 234 54.84 12.43 -24.11
C ALA A 234 55.91 11.97 -25.11
N GLN A 235 57.21 12.12 -24.79
CA GLN A 235 58.30 11.60 -25.62
C GLN A 235 58.55 10.12 -25.32
N LEU A 236 58.52 9.73 -24.04
CA LEU A 236 58.67 8.35 -23.58
C LEU A 236 57.55 7.47 -24.15
N SER A 237 56.27 7.85 -23.97
CA SER A 237 55.14 7.07 -24.47
C SER A 237 55.19 6.88 -26.00
N ARG A 238 55.64 7.90 -26.74
CA ARG A 238 55.76 7.83 -28.20
C ARG A 238 56.81 6.81 -28.63
N LEU A 239 57.97 6.81 -27.98
CA LEU A 239 59.04 5.84 -28.27
C LEU A 239 58.62 4.42 -27.85
N VAL A 240 57.96 4.26 -26.69
CA VAL A 240 57.43 2.96 -26.27
C VAL A 240 56.44 2.42 -27.29
N SER A 241 55.46 3.22 -27.73
CA SER A 241 54.51 2.81 -28.78
C SER A 241 55.22 2.46 -30.11
N GLN A 242 56.27 3.19 -30.47
CA GLN A 242 57.06 2.87 -31.65
C GLN A 242 57.78 1.52 -31.50
N LYS A 243 58.39 1.23 -30.36
CA LYS A 243 59.06 -0.04 -30.07
C LYS A 243 58.09 -1.22 -30.03
N LEU A 244 56.92 -1.04 -29.43
CA LEU A 244 55.85 -2.04 -29.45
C LEU A 244 55.40 -2.36 -30.89
N SER A 245 55.27 -1.35 -31.74
CA SER A 245 54.94 -1.55 -33.17
C SER A 245 56.05 -2.26 -33.96
N GLN A 246 57.26 -2.31 -33.42
CA GLN A 246 58.41 -3.05 -33.98
C GLN A 246 58.50 -4.49 -33.43
N GLY A 247 57.56 -4.91 -32.59
CA GLY A 247 57.45 -6.28 -32.08
C GLY A 247 58.24 -6.55 -30.79
N LEU A 248 58.71 -5.50 -30.11
CA LEU A 248 59.29 -5.63 -28.76
C LEU A 248 58.18 -5.87 -27.73
N ASP A 249 58.49 -6.61 -26.67
CA ASP A 249 57.58 -6.73 -25.53
C ASP A 249 57.55 -5.44 -24.68
N ASP A 250 56.53 -5.30 -23.84
CA ASP A 250 56.28 -4.10 -23.03
C ASP A 250 57.49 -3.68 -22.19
N TRP A 251 58.23 -4.63 -21.62
CA TRP A 251 59.39 -4.37 -20.79
C TRP A 251 60.60 -3.91 -21.62
N GLN A 252 60.87 -4.60 -22.73
CA GLN A 252 61.94 -4.23 -23.65
C GLN A 252 61.66 -2.88 -24.31
N ALA A 253 60.42 -2.61 -24.69
CA ALA A 253 60.01 -1.34 -25.27
C ALA A 253 60.20 -0.18 -24.28
N PHE A 254 59.81 -0.37 -23.02
CA PHE A 254 59.96 0.64 -21.96
C PHE A 254 61.43 0.90 -21.59
N SER A 255 62.20 -0.15 -21.33
CA SER A 255 63.62 -0.03 -20.93
C SER A 255 64.50 0.58 -22.02
N GLN A 256 64.27 0.21 -23.28
CA GLN A 256 64.99 0.81 -24.41
C GLN A 256 64.57 2.26 -24.67
N ALA A 257 63.27 2.57 -24.63
CA ALA A 257 62.80 3.96 -24.78
C ALA A 257 63.36 4.86 -23.67
N CYS A 258 63.48 4.34 -22.45
CA CYS A 258 64.09 5.06 -21.34
C CYS A 258 65.58 5.34 -21.58
N ALA A 259 66.34 4.34 -22.00
CA ALA A 259 67.75 4.47 -22.33
C ALA A 259 68.00 5.42 -23.51
N GLU A 260 67.16 5.37 -24.55
CA GLU A 260 67.23 6.26 -25.71
C GLU A 260 66.99 7.73 -25.34
N LEU A 261 66.15 7.98 -24.32
CA LEU A 261 65.94 9.31 -23.77
C LEU A 261 67.02 9.71 -22.75
N GLY A 262 68.08 8.92 -22.60
CA GLY A 262 69.21 9.17 -21.69
C GLY A 262 68.89 8.90 -20.22
N GLY A 263 67.79 8.22 -19.92
CA GLY A 263 67.40 7.82 -18.57
C GLY A 263 67.83 6.39 -18.23
N GLN A 264 67.73 6.04 -16.96
CA GLN A 264 67.86 4.72 -16.39
C GLN A 264 66.53 4.29 -15.80
N VAL A 265 66.22 3.00 -15.96
CA VAL A 265 65.04 2.39 -15.35
C VAL A 265 65.31 2.19 -13.86
N ILE A 266 64.42 2.70 -13.02
CA ILE A 266 64.44 2.53 -11.58
C ILE A 266 63.21 1.70 -11.20
N GLU A 267 63.44 0.59 -10.53
CA GLU A 267 62.40 -0.25 -9.95
C GLU A 267 62.29 0.06 -8.45
N ASP A 268 61.08 0.38 -7.99
CA ASP A 268 60.78 0.50 -6.57
C ASP A 268 59.46 -0.23 -6.27
N GLY A 269 59.58 -1.48 -5.80
CA GLY A 269 58.44 -2.35 -5.54
C GLY A 269 57.67 -2.71 -6.83
N PRO A 270 56.33 -2.57 -6.87
CA PRO A 270 55.53 -2.89 -8.06
C PRO A 270 55.59 -1.80 -9.14
N GLU A 271 56.27 -0.67 -8.90
CA GLU A 271 56.35 0.45 -9.83
C GLU A 271 57.71 0.52 -10.54
N THR A 272 57.67 0.86 -11.83
CA THR A 272 58.87 1.10 -12.65
C THR A 272 58.79 2.49 -13.25
N ALA A 273 59.87 3.28 -13.12
CA ALA A 273 59.96 4.62 -13.71
C ALA A 273 61.27 4.82 -14.50
N CYS A 274 61.26 5.77 -15.43
CA CYS A 274 62.43 6.20 -16.18
C CYS A 274 63.00 7.51 -15.62
N ARG A 275 64.30 7.58 -15.29
CA ARG A 275 64.93 8.77 -14.71
C ARG A 275 66.31 9.06 -15.29
N ARG A 276 66.59 10.31 -15.65
CA ARG A 276 67.94 10.84 -15.92
C ARG A 276 68.69 11.19 -14.64
#